data_AF-A0A9X9FW08-F1
#
_entry.id   AF-A0A9X9FW08-F1
#
_cell.length_a   1.000
_cell.length_b   1.000
_cell.length_c   1.000
_cell.angle_alpha   90.00
_cell.angle_beta   90.00
_cell.angle_gamma   90.00
#
_symmetry.space_group_name_H-M   'P 1'
#
loop_
_entity.id
_entity.type
_entity.pdbx_description
1 polymer ?
#
loop_
_entity_poly.entity_id
_entity_poly.type
_entity_poly.pdbx_seq_one_letter_code
_entity_poly.pdbx_strand_id
1 'polypeptide(L)'
;MAETSQSSGETKVAPLGISALEKAWDFHWAMRFVSVVLFLDIALLIRTRTPLVEWTTSSDALLADLGFLAVTAASFALVVSFVLPLLTEIVRGIGTRLRMAFPKLLGDAYTPPSRGIGYVWANDLLDLALKENSDFLLSWYQRHVQLREQHRLMMNKVAHLVFGCLVLSVVDWAVPYFGFGTGSLIFSAMHVLGDTGLFLASMVVVAGGVMLASAWFAIESSLYIYYPPLDMLQREQERKRYQGA
;
A
#
# COMPACT_ATOMS: atom_id res chain seq x y z
N MET A 1 -29.66 52.58 -29.63
CA MET A 1 -30.58 51.50 -29.21
C MET A 1 -30.83 50.62 -30.43
N ALA A 2 -30.51 49.34 -30.48
CA ALA A 2 -30.28 48.38 -29.42
C ALA A 2 -29.05 47.52 -29.71
N GLU A 3 -28.27 47.28 -28.65
CA GLU A 3 -27.25 46.24 -28.57
C GLU A 3 -27.96 44.89 -28.51
N THR A 4 -27.54 43.94 -29.33
CA THR A 4 -27.77 42.52 -29.08
C THR A 4 -26.43 41.83 -29.01
N SER A 5 -26.01 41.67 -27.75
CA SER A 5 -24.88 40.92 -27.25
C SER A 5 -24.86 39.49 -27.79
N GLN A 6 -23.83 39.19 -28.60
CA GLN A 6 -23.37 37.82 -28.79
C GLN A 6 -22.73 37.34 -27.48
N SER A 7 -23.56 36.77 -26.60
CA SER A 7 -23.09 36.03 -25.44
C SER A 7 -22.61 34.66 -25.92
N SER A 8 -21.29 34.50 -25.98
CA SER A 8 -20.58 33.23 -26.12
C SER A 8 -21.08 32.23 -25.06
N GLY A 9 -21.87 31.27 -25.51
CA GLY A 9 -22.31 30.11 -24.73
C GLY A 9 -21.53 28.88 -25.15
N GLU A 10 -20.19 28.93 -25.11
CA GLU A 10 -19.40 27.70 -25.10
C GLU A 10 -19.64 26.98 -23.78
N THR A 11 -20.50 25.96 -23.86
CA THR A 11 -20.64 24.87 -22.89
C THR A 11 -19.27 24.25 -22.59
N LYS A 12 -18.58 24.79 -21.58
CA LYS A 12 -17.46 24.13 -20.88
C LYS A 12 -18.02 22.98 -20.05
N VAL A 13 -18.47 21.93 -20.71
CA VAL A 13 -18.69 20.64 -20.05
C VAL A 13 -17.52 19.74 -20.42
N ALA A 14 -16.61 19.59 -19.45
CA ALA A 14 -15.62 18.54 -19.29
C ALA A 14 -14.30 18.57 -20.09
N PRO A 15 -13.23 19.08 -19.45
CA PRO A 15 -11.93 18.41 -19.38
C PRO A 15 -11.76 17.58 -18.09
N LEU A 16 -12.79 17.48 -17.24
CA LEU A 16 -12.74 16.74 -15.97
C LEU A 16 -12.51 15.23 -16.18
N GLY A 17 -13.04 14.63 -17.25
CA GLY A 17 -12.88 13.20 -17.52
C GLY A 17 -11.44 12.81 -17.85
N ILE A 18 -10.76 13.61 -18.67
CA ILE A 18 -9.37 13.34 -19.09
C ILE A 18 -8.41 13.60 -17.92
N SER A 19 -8.62 14.68 -17.15
CA SER A 19 -7.82 14.95 -15.96
C SER A 19 -8.04 13.92 -14.85
N ALA A 20 -9.27 13.42 -14.68
CA ALA A 20 -9.55 12.33 -13.75
C ALA A 20 -8.95 11.00 -14.21
N LEU A 21 -8.90 10.73 -15.52
CA LEU A 21 -8.29 9.53 -16.09
C LEU A 21 -6.76 9.57 -15.95
N GLU A 22 -6.14 10.71 -16.21
CA GLU A 22 -4.70 10.92 -16.00
C GLU A 22 -4.34 10.76 -14.51
N LYS A 23 -5.20 11.27 -13.63
CA LYS A 23 -5.09 11.09 -12.19
C LYS A 23 -5.41 9.65 -11.73
N ALA A 24 -6.20 8.89 -12.49
CA ALA A 24 -6.41 7.46 -12.25
C ALA A 24 -5.19 6.62 -12.64
N TRP A 25 -4.25 7.18 -13.41
CA TRP A 25 -2.96 6.54 -13.68
C TRP A 25 -1.99 6.66 -12.49
N ASP A 26 -2.25 7.57 -11.54
CA ASP A 26 -1.54 7.58 -10.27
C ASP A 26 -1.98 6.38 -9.42
N PHE A 27 -1.03 5.50 -9.10
CA PHE A 27 -1.26 4.29 -8.30
C PHE A 27 -2.05 4.55 -7.01
N HIS A 28 -1.74 5.64 -6.29
CA HIS A 28 -2.42 5.99 -5.05
C HIS A 28 -3.90 6.34 -5.26
N TRP A 29 -4.22 7.01 -6.38
CA TRP A 29 -5.59 7.39 -6.73
C TRP A 29 -6.36 6.22 -7.29
N ALA A 30 -5.75 5.40 -8.16
CA ALA A 30 -6.34 4.17 -8.66
C ALA A 30 -6.81 3.26 -7.51
N MET A 31 -5.92 2.98 -6.55
CA MET A 31 -6.22 2.09 -5.43
C MET A 31 -7.32 2.63 -4.51
N ARG A 32 -7.33 3.95 -4.27
CA ARG A 32 -8.40 4.60 -3.50
C ARG A 32 -9.73 4.54 -4.23
N PHE A 33 -9.73 4.79 -5.53
CA PHE A 33 -10.93 4.73 -6.36
C PHE A 33 -11.53 3.32 -6.35
N VAL A 34 -10.71 2.29 -6.59
CA VAL A 34 -11.14 0.88 -6.51
C VAL A 34 -11.70 0.55 -5.13
N SER A 35 -11.04 1.02 -4.05
CA SER A 35 -11.52 0.79 -2.68
C SER A 35 -12.90 1.42 -2.42
N VAL A 36 -13.14 2.64 -2.93
CA VAL A 36 -14.45 3.30 -2.82
C VAL A 36 -15.52 2.54 -3.60
N VAL A 37 -15.20 2.11 -4.82
CA VAL A 37 -16.14 1.36 -5.67
C VAL A 37 -16.51 0.02 -5.04
N LEU A 38 -15.53 -0.75 -4.55
CA LEU A 38 -15.78 -2.03 -3.87
C LEU A 38 -16.60 -1.84 -2.59
N PHE A 39 -16.30 -0.82 -1.79
CA PHE A 39 -17.08 -0.55 -0.59
C PHE A 39 -18.53 -0.17 -0.91
N LEU A 40 -18.74 0.60 -1.98
CA LEU A 40 -20.07 0.96 -2.43
C LEU A 40 -20.85 -0.27 -2.93
N ASP A 41 -20.20 -1.19 -3.66
CA ASP A 41 -20.82 -2.46 -4.07
C ASP A 41 -21.24 -3.29 -2.85
N ILE A 42 -20.35 -3.47 -1.87
CA ILE A 42 -20.65 -4.16 -0.61
C ILE A 42 -21.85 -3.51 0.11
N ALA A 43 -21.89 -2.18 0.21
CA ALA A 43 -22.97 -1.47 0.87
C ALA A 43 -24.31 -1.63 0.14
N LEU A 44 -24.30 -1.63 -1.20
CA LEU A 44 -25.48 -1.90 -2.02
C LEU A 44 -25.94 -3.35 -1.86
N LEU A 45 -25.04 -4.32 -1.87
CA LEU A 45 -25.38 -5.73 -1.66
C LEU A 45 -26.03 -5.98 -0.29
N ILE A 46 -25.57 -5.29 0.75
CA ILE A 46 -26.19 -5.37 2.08
C ILE A 46 -27.60 -4.78 2.08
N ARG A 47 -27.81 -3.65 1.38
CA ARG A 47 -29.07 -2.92 1.41
C ARG A 47 -30.12 -3.47 0.45
N THR A 48 -29.79 -3.54 -0.84
CA THR A 48 -30.72 -3.87 -1.92
C THR A 48 -30.55 -5.29 -2.45
N ARG A 49 -29.49 -6.01 -2.02
CA ARG A 49 -29.14 -7.36 -2.50
C ARG A 49 -28.86 -7.44 -4.00
N THR A 50 -28.66 -6.30 -4.64
CA THR A 50 -28.34 -6.18 -6.07
C THR A 50 -26.93 -5.61 -6.21
N PRO A 51 -26.06 -6.23 -7.01
CA PRO A 51 -24.73 -5.68 -7.27
C PRO A 51 -24.83 -4.33 -8.02
N LEU A 52 -23.79 -3.51 -7.90
CA LEU A 52 -23.68 -2.19 -8.53
C LEU A 52 -23.78 -2.27 -10.05
N VAL A 53 -23.37 -3.41 -10.64
CA VAL A 53 -23.47 -3.71 -12.08
C VAL A 53 -24.92 -3.74 -12.57
N GLU A 54 -25.86 -4.15 -11.72
CA GLU A 54 -27.29 -4.26 -12.07
C GLU A 54 -28.10 -3.02 -11.65
N TRP A 55 -27.45 -2.04 -10.99
CA TRP A 55 -28.14 -0.87 -10.48
C TRP A 55 -28.46 0.13 -11.60
N THR A 56 -29.74 0.22 -11.96
CA THR A 56 -30.22 1.17 -12.96
C THR A 56 -30.32 2.57 -12.38
N THR A 57 -29.50 3.48 -12.89
CA THR A 57 -29.44 4.90 -12.48
C THR A 57 -30.62 5.68 -13.06
N SER A 58 -31.79 5.59 -12.43
CA SER A 58 -32.83 6.61 -12.61
C SER A 58 -32.51 7.77 -11.67
N SER A 59 -32.40 8.99 -12.22
CA SER A 59 -31.98 10.21 -11.49
C SER A 59 -32.82 10.51 -10.24
N ASP A 60 -34.09 10.09 -10.22
CA ASP A 60 -34.99 10.23 -9.07
C ASP A 60 -34.66 9.26 -7.92
N ALA A 61 -34.10 8.09 -8.22
CA ALA A 61 -33.65 7.13 -7.20
C ALA A 61 -32.36 7.60 -6.51
N LEU A 62 -31.47 8.28 -7.23
CA LEU A 62 -30.24 8.85 -6.68
C LEU A 62 -30.49 9.91 -5.61
N LEU A 63 -31.47 10.79 -5.84
CA LEU A 63 -31.86 11.83 -4.88
C LEU A 63 -32.60 11.26 -3.66
N ALA A 64 -33.44 10.22 -3.87
CA ALA A 64 -34.10 9.50 -2.78
C ALA A 64 -33.11 8.75 -1.87
N ASP A 65 -31.98 8.31 -2.44
CA ASP A 65 -30.94 7.54 -1.75
C ASP A 65 -29.76 8.38 -1.23
N LEU A 66 -29.86 9.72 -1.26
CA LEU A 66 -28.78 10.61 -0.83
C LEU A 66 -28.37 10.37 0.64
N GLY A 67 -29.34 10.08 1.52
CA GLY A 67 -29.06 9.74 2.92
C GLY A 67 -28.29 8.44 3.07
N PHE A 68 -28.59 7.43 2.24
CA PHE A 68 -27.83 6.18 2.21
C PHE A 68 -26.41 6.41 1.69
N LEU A 69 -26.25 7.16 0.60
CA LEU A 69 -24.93 7.50 0.06
C LEU A 69 -24.07 8.24 1.11
N ALA A 70 -24.66 9.17 1.87
CA ALA A 70 -23.96 9.87 2.94
C ALA A 70 -23.53 8.92 4.08
N VAL A 71 -24.41 8.01 4.50
CA VAL A 71 -24.08 7.00 5.54
C VAL A 71 -23.01 6.02 5.05
N THR A 72 -23.09 5.60 3.79
CA THR A 72 -22.08 4.74 3.15
C THR A 72 -20.74 5.46 3.06
N ALA A 73 -20.71 6.74 2.67
CA ALA A 73 -19.48 7.52 2.64
C ALA A 73 -18.89 7.72 4.06
N ALA A 74 -19.73 7.97 5.06
CA ALA A 74 -19.30 8.13 6.45
C ALA A 74 -18.75 6.81 7.04
N SER A 75 -19.43 5.69 6.77
CA SER A 75 -18.97 4.36 7.20
C SER A 75 -17.69 3.95 6.48
N PHE A 76 -17.54 4.26 5.18
CA PHE A 76 -16.29 4.09 4.46
C PHE A 76 -15.15 4.87 5.13
N ALA A 77 -15.39 6.14 5.47
CA ALA A 77 -14.39 6.97 6.15
C ALA A 77 -13.98 6.39 7.51
N LEU A 78 -14.92 5.83 8.28
CA LEU A 78 -14.62 5.13 9.54
C LEU A 78 -13.81 3.86 9.31
N VAL A 79 -14.16 3.05 8.32
CA VAL A 79 -13.45 1.82 7.98
C VAL A 79 -12.01 2.12 7.56
N VAL A 80 -11.81 3.10 6.70
CA VAL A 80 -10.47 3.50 6.23
C VAL A 80 -9.64 4.14 7.34
N SER A 81 -10.27 4.90 8.25
CA SER A 81 -9.55 5.60 9.32
C SER A 81 -9.20 4.72 10.52
N PHE A 82 -10.04 3.74 10.85
CA PHE A 82 -9.90 2.94 12.07
C PHE A 82 -9.71 1.45 11.79
N VAL A 83 -10.60 0.86 10.98
CA VAL A 83 -10.65 -0.60 10.80
C VAL A 83 -9.45 -1.10 9.99
N LEU A 84 -9.15 -0.47 8.85
CA LEU A 84 -8.04 -0.89 7.99
C LEU A 84 -6.66 -0.72 8.66
N PRO A 85 -6.33 0.41 9.33
CA PRO A 85 -5.06 0.53 10.05
C PRO A 85 -4.93 -0.49 11.19
N LEU A 86 -6.00 -0.72 11.95
CA LEU A 86 -5.99 -1.70 13.03
C LEU A 86 -5.76 -3.13 12.50
N LEU A 87 -6.46 -3.51 11.43
CA LEU A 87 -6.30 -4.81 10.79
C LEU A 87 -4.88 -4.97 10.22
N THR A 88 -4.31 -3.90 9.67
CA THR A 88 -2.93 -3.88 9.15
C THR A 88 -1.93 -4.23 10.25
N GLU A 89 -2.03 -3.59 11.42
CA GLU A 89 -1.12 -3.86 12.54
C GLU A 89 -1.29 -5.28 13.10
N ILE A 90 -2.51 -5.79 13.16
CA ILE A 90 -2.79 -7.17 13.57
C ILE A 90 -2.13 -8.17 12.60
N VAL A 91 -2.36 -8.02 11.30
CA VAL A 91 -1.81 -8.91 10.27
C VAL A 91 -0.29 -8.83 10.24
N ARG A 92 0.28 -7.62 10.35
CA ARG A 92 1.73 -7.43 10.46
C ARG A 92 2.30 -8.14 11.69
N GLY A 93 1.63 -8.04 12.84
CA GLY A 93 2.01 -8.73 14.07
C GLY A 93 1.90 -10.26 13.99
N ILE A 94 0.91 -10.78 13.27
CA ILE A 94 0.79 -12.23 13.00
C ILE A 94 1.90 -12.67 12.03
N GLY A 95 2.16 -11.89 10.98
CA GLY A 95 3.19 -12.19 9.99
C GLY A 95 4.60 -12.22 10.59
N THR A 96 4.94 -11.28 11.47
CA THR A 96 6.23 -11.29 12.20
C THR A 96 6.36 -12.53 13.08
N ARG A 97 5.32 -12.88 13.84
CA ARG A 97 5.31 -14.10 14.69
C ARG A 97 5.42 -15.37 13.86
N LEU A 98 4.75 -15.44 12.71
CA LEU A 98 4.79 -16.61 11.84
C LEU A 98 6.19 -16.79 11.22
N ARG A 99 6.85 -15.70 10.82
CA ARG A 99 8.25 -15.71 10.39
C ARG A 99 9.21 -16.20 11.47
N MET A 100 8.98 -15.81 12.72
CA MET A 100 9.76 -16.32 13.86
C MET A 100 9.51 -17.81 14.13
N ALA A 101 8.27 -18.28 13.95
CA ALA A 101 7.90 -19.68 14.17
C ALA A 101 8.37 -20.63 13.05
N PHE A 102 8.39 -20.16 11.80
CA PHE A 102 8.72 -20.96 10.62
C PHE A 102 9.82 -20.34 9.74
N PRO A 103 11.06 -20.19 10.28
CA PRO A 103 12.16 -19.55 9.56
C PRO A 103 12.53 -20.26 8.25
N LYS A 104 12.42 -21.60 8.20
CA LYS A 104 12.75 -22.41 7.01
C LYS A 104 11.81 -22.21 5.81
N LEU A 105 10.57 -21.77 6.03
CA LEU A 105 9.56 -21.61 4.97
C LEU A 105 9.45 -20.15 4.50
N LEU A 106 9.63 -19.20 5.41
CA LEU A 106 9.39 -17.77 5.15
C LEU A 106 10.67 -16.93 5.03
N GLY A 107 11.83 -17.59 5.07
CA GLY A 107 13.14 -16.98 5.14
C GLY A 107 13.48 -16.59 6.58
N ASP A 108 14.77 -16.67 6.92
CA ASP A 108 15.24 -16.28 8.25
C ASP A 108 14.86 -14.82 8.53
N ALA A 109 14.07 -14.62 9.59
CA ALA A 109 13.74 -13.29 10.09
C ALA A 109 14.97 -12.53 10.61
N TYR A 110 16.10 -13.24 10.81
CA TYR A 110 17.28 -12.78 11.53
C TYR A 110 18.57 -13.34 10.94
N THR A 111 18.66 -13.61 9.64
CA THR A 111 19.99 -13.66 9.01
C THR A 111 20.44 -12.23 8.82
N PRO A 112 21.42 -11.72 9.59
CA PRO A 112 22.03 -10.44 9.27
C PRO A 112 22.47 -10.52 7.80
N PRO A 113 22.02 -9.58 6.94
CA PRO A 113 22.45 -9.55 5.55
C PRO A 113 23.96 -9.71 5.53
N SER A 114 24.46 -10.68 4.76
CA SER A 114 25.92 -10.88 4.64
C SER A 114 26.53 -9.53 4.30
N ARG A 115 27.34 -8.99 5.20
CA ARG A 115 27.89 -7.64 5.11
C ARG A 115 28.57 -7.48 3.75
N GLY A 116 27.95 -6.68 2.87
CA GLY A 116 28.53 -6.34 1.57
C GLY A 116 29.89 -5.68 1.76
N ILE A 117 30.81 -5.90 0.82
CA ILE A 117 32.13 -5.25 0.85
C ILE A 117 31.94 -3.72 0.77
N GLY A 118 32.55 -2.98 1.68
CA GLY A 118 32.45 -1.52 1.79
C GLY A 118 31.27 -1.00 2.62
N TYR A 119 30.46 -1.88 3.20
CA TYR A 119 29.29 -1.50 4.01
C TYR A 119 29.55 -1.71 5.50
N VAL A 120 29.09 -0.77 6.32
CA VAL A 120 29.31 -0.73 7.78
C VAL A 120 28.00 -0.48 8.50
N TRP A 121 27.88 -0.95 9.74
CA TRP A 121 26.72 -0.67 10.58
C TRP A 121 26.56 0.83 10.81
N ALA A 122 25.33 1.32 10.74
CA ALA A 122 25.02 2.72 10.98
C ALA A 122 25.48 3.20 12.38
N ASN A 123 25.42 2.33 13.39
CA ASN A 123 25.88 2.62 14.75
C ASN A 123 27.41 2.81 14.81
N ASP A 124 28.18 1.96 14.13
CA ASP A 124 29.64 2.08 14.09
C ASP A 124 30.08 3.39 13.41
N LEU A 125 29.34 3.83 12.38
CA LEU A 125 29.59 5.11 11.71
C LEU A 125 29.26 6.30 12.62
N LEU A 126 28.20 6.20 13.43
CA LEU A 126 27.86 7.21 14.43
C LEU A 126 28.94 7.29 15.52
N ASP A 127 29.40 6.14 16.03
CA ASP A 127 30.48 6.10 17.03
C ASP A 127 31.77 6.70 16.49
N LEU A 128 32.10 6.44 15.22
CA LEU A 128 33.24 7.08 14.54
C LEU A 128 33.04 8.59 14.43
N ALA A 129 31.86 9.04 13.99
CA ALA A 129 31.54 10.46 13.86
C ALA A 129 31.68 11.22 15.20
N LEU A 130 31.23 10.60 16.29
CA LEU A 130 31.36 11.15 17.64
C LEU A 130 32.80 11.15 18.14
N LYS A 131 33.57 10.09 17.84
CA LYS A 131 34.98 9.97 18.24
C LYS A 131 35.88 10.95 17.50
N GLU A 132 35.65 11.15 16.21
CA GLU A 132 36.43 12.07 15.37
C GLU A 132 35.91 13.52 15.45
N ASN A 133 34.78 13.75 16.14
CA ASN A 133 34.08 15.04 16.22
C ASN A 133 33.91 15.71 14.84
N SER A 134 33.59 14.89 13.83
CA SER A 134 33.49 15.34 12.44
C SER A 134 32.04 15.66 12.10
N ASP A 135 31.76 16.92 11.77
CA ASP A 135 30.46 17.38 11.30
C ASP A 135 30.04 16.72 9.98
N PHE A 136 31.02 16.32 9.15
CA PHE A 136 30.77 15.64 7.88
C PHE A 136 30.15 14.25 8.07
N LEU A 137 30.77 13.38 8.88
CA LEU A 137 30.24 12.04 9.15
C LEU A 137 28.88 12.09 9.84
N LEU A 138 28.69 13.04 10.75
CA LEU A 138 27.43 13.22 11.46
C LEU A 138 26.29 13.63 10.51
N SER A 139 26.53 14.61 9.64
CA SER A 139 25.54 15.04 8.64
C SER A 139 25.25 13.94 7.60
N TRP A 140 26.26 13.15 7.23
CA TRP A 140 26.10 11.99 6.36
C TRP A 140 25.20 10.91 6.97
N TYR A 141 25.45 10.58 8.25
CA TYR A 141 24.60 9.68 9.03
C TYR A 141 23.15 10.18 9.08
N GLN A 142 22.96 11.45 9.45
CA GLN A 142 21.62 12.06 9.57
C GLN A 142 20.85 12.02 8.24
N ARG A 143 21.53 12.33 7.12
CA ARG A 143 20.92 12.26 5.78
C ARG A 143 20.48 10.83 5.42
N HIS A 144 21.30 9.83 5.76
CA HIS A 144 20.97 8.43 5.50
C HIS A 144 19.77 7.97 6.34
N VAL A 145 19.72 8.36 7.62
CA VAL A 145 18.58 8.08 8.51
C VAL A 145 17.29 8.74 8.01
N GLN A 146 17.35 10.01 7.60
CA GLN A 146 16.19 10.73 7.07
C GLN A 146 15.65 10.11 5.77
N LEU A 147 16.53 9.79 4.82
CA LEU A 147 16.14 9.12 3.57
C LEU A 147 15.47 7.76 3.85
N ARG A 148 16.01 7.00 4.80
CA ARG A 148 15.43 5.72 5.23
C ARG A 148 14.05 5.90 5.84
N GLU A 149 13.88 6.88 6.71
CA GLU A 149 12.60 7.15 7.35
C GLU A 149 11.54 7.60 6.33
N GLN A 150 11.91 8.47 5.39
CA GLN A 150 11.02 8.87 4.29
C GLN A 150 10.61 7.69 3.43
N HIS A 151 11.57 6.83 3.06
CA HIS A 151 11.29 5.62 2.28
C HIS A 151 10.36 4.67 3.04
N ARG A 152 10.60 4.46 4.34
CA ARG A 152 9.73 3.65 5.21
C ARG A 152 8.31 4.21 5.29
N LEU A 153 8.15 5.52 5.46
CA LEU A 153 6.84 6.17 5.50
C LEU A 153 6.11 6.04 4.17
N MET A 154 6.82 6.17 3.05
CA MET A 154 6.26 5.98 1.72
C MET A 154 5.80 4.53 1.51
N MET A 155 6.65 3.54 1.82
CA MET A 155 6.32 2.13 1.69
C MET A 155 5.17 1.72 2.61
N ASN A 156 5.11 2.25 3.84
CA ASN A 156 3.98 2.00 4.75
C ASN A 156 2.65 2.53 4.20
N LYS A 157 2.66 3.72 3.57
CA LYS A 157 1.47 4.29 2.92
C LYS A 157 0.99 3.42 1.76
N VAL A 158 1.92 2.96 0.92
CA VAL A 158 1.63 2.03 -0.18
C VAL A 158 1.07 0.72 0.36
N ALA A 159 1.69 0.16 1.40
CA ALA A 159 1.25 -1.09 2.02
C ALA A 159 -0.17 -1.00 2.57
N HIS A 160 -0.52 0.09 3.26
CA HIS A 160 -1.88 0.30 3.78
C HIS A 160 -2.92 0.35 2.65
N LEU A 161 -2.60 1.01 1.52
CA LEU A 161 -3.50 1.09 0.37
C LEU A 161 -3.67 -0.26 -0.33
N VAL A 162 -2.58 -1.00 -0.54
CA VAL A 162 -2.61 -2.35 -1.13
C VAL A 162 -3.39 -3.31 -0.24
N PHE A 163 -3.12 -3.29 1.06
CA PHE A 163 -3.82 -4.12 2.02
C PHE A 163 -5.31 -3.82 2.08
N GLY A 164 -5.68 -2.54 2.17
CA GLY A 164 -7.08 -2.12 2.17
C GLY A 164 -7.84 -2.59 0.94
N CYS A 165 -7.25 -2.43 -0.24
CA CYS A 165 -7.84 -2.88 -1.50
C CYS A 165 -7.98 -4.41 -1.55
N LEU A 166 -6.97 -5.18 -1.12
CA LEU A 166 -7.05 -6.64 -1.06
C LEU A 166 -8.13 -7.11 -0.08
N VAL A 167 -8.20 -6.52 1.11
CA VAL A 167 -9.22 -6.87 2.11
C VAL A 167 -10.62 -6.57 1.58
N LEU A 168 -10.83 -5.38 1.01
CA LEU A 168 -12.12 -5.03 0.40
C LEU A 168 -12.48 -5.96 -0.75
N SER A 169 -11.50 -6.37 -1.55
CA SER A 169 -11.72 -7.32 -2.64
C SER A 169 -12.12 -8.71 -2.12
N VAL A 170 -11.49 -9.18 -1.05
CA VAL A 170 -11.86 -10.46 -0.42
C VAL A 170 -13.25 -10.37 0.21
N VAL A 171 -13.58 -9.26 0.86
CA VAL A 171 -14.91 -9.05 1.46
C VAL A 171 -15.98 -9.00 0.37
N ASP A 172 -15.78 -8.22 -0.68
CA ASP A 172 -16.71 -8.12 -1.81
C ASP A 172 -17.00 -9.49 -2.43
N TRP A 173 -15.96 -10.29 -2.66
CA TRP A 173 -16.11 -11.67 -3.14
C TRP A 173 -16.82 -12.59 -2.13
N ALA A 174 -16.63 -12.39 -0.82
CA ALA A 174 -17.20 -13.22 0.23
C ALA A 174 -18.68 -12.90 0.53
N VAL A 175 -19.12 -11.65 0.34
CA VAL A 175 -20.47 -11.16 0.67
C VAL A 175 -21.60 -12.03 0.06
N PRO A 176 -21.55 -12.45 -1.22
CA PRO A 176 -22.55 -13.33 -1.80
C PRO A 176 -22.67 -14.69 -1.10
N TYR A 177 -21.55 -15.26 -0.61
CA TYR A 177 -21.55 -16.56 0.07
C TYR A 177 -22.24 -16.50 1.45
N PHE A 178 -22.31 -15.33 2.07
CA PHE A 178 -23.05 -15.12 3.32
C PHE A 178 -24.56 -14.92 3.10
N GLY A 179 -25.05 -15.06 1.85
CA GLY A 179 -26.47 -14.93 1.51
C GLY A 179 -26.94 -13.49 1.29
N PHE A 180 -26.00 -12.55 1.16
CA PHE A 180 -26.28 -11.16 0.80
C PHE A 180 -26.14 -10.97 -0.72
N GLY A 181 -27.27 -11.03 -1.43
CA GLY A 181 -27.33 -10.74 -2.87
C GLY A 181 -27.12 -11.93 -3.80
N THR A 182 -27.30 -11.68 -5.10
CA THR A 182 -27.22 -12.67 -6.19
C THR A 182 -25.85 -12.76 -6.85
N GLY A 183 -24.92 -11.86 -6.51
CA GLY A 183 -23.54 -11.80 -7.01
C GLY A 183 -22.82 -10.57 -6.44
N SER A 184 -21.51 -10.43 -6.70
CA SER A 184 -20.72 -9.23 -6.37
C SER A 184 -20.05 -8.66 -7.62
N LEU A 185 -19.52 -7.44 -7.55
CA LEU A 185 -18.78 -6.84 -8.67
C LEU A 185 -17.57 -7.69 -9.07
N ILE A 186 -16.85 -8.26 -8.09
CA ILE A 186 -15.74 -9.19 -8.36
C ILE A 186 -16.23 -10.51 -8.94
N PHE A 187 -17.35 -11.04 -8.44
CA PHE A 187 -17.93 -12.27 -8.98
C PHE A 187 -18.35 -12.09 -10.45
N SER A 188 -19.00 -10.97 -10.78
CA SER A 188 -19.38 -10.61 -12.14
C SER A 188 -18.15 -10.39 -13.03
N ALA A 189 -17.10 -9.73 -12.52
CA ALA A 189 -15.85 -9.57 -13.24
C ALA A 189 -15.19 -10.94 -13.54
N MET A 190 -15.14 -11.84 -12.56
CA MET A 190 -14.62 -13.20 -12.77
C MET A 190 -15.46 -13.97 -13.79
N HIS A 191 -16.78 -13.84 -13.75
CA HIS A 191 -17.67 -14.50 -14.70
C HIS A 191 -17.45 -14.01 -16.13
N VAL A 192 -17.23 -12.70 -16.34
CA VAL A 192 -16.94 -12.12 -17.66
C VAL A 192 -15.57 -12.57 -18.19
N LEU A 193 -14.58 -12.69 -17.31
CA LEU A 193 -13.22 -13.11 -17.69
C LEU A 193 -13.08 -14.64 -17.84
N GLY A 194 -14.05 -15.44 -17.37
CA GLY A 194 -14.00 -16.90 -17.41
C GLY A 194 -12.76 -17.47 -16.72
N ASP A 195 -12.15 -18.50 -17.29
CA ASP A 195 -10.98 -19.18 -16.72
C ASP A 195 -9.76 -18.25 -16.55
N THR A 196 -9.66 -17.20 -17.37
CA THR A 196 -8.58 -16.20 -17.25
C THR A 196 -8.75 -15.28 -16.04
N GLY A 197 -9.98 -15.14 -15.53
CA GLY A 197 -10.29 -14.32 -14.36
C GLY A 197 -9.66 -14.84 -13.08
N LEU A 198 -9.67 -16.16 -12.90
CA LEU A 198 -9.02 -16.80 -11.75
C LEU A 198 -7.50 -16.61 -11.77
N PHE A 199 -6.89 -16.77 -12.95
CA PHE A 199 -5.45 -16.55 -13.11
C PHE A 199 -5.05 -15.10 -12.80
N LEU A 200 -5.76 -14.12 -13.37
CA LEU A 200 -5.53 -12.69 -13.10
C LEU A 200 -5.73 -12.35 -11.62
N ALA A 201 -6.79 -12.84 -10.98
CA ALA A 201 -7.02 -12.62 -9.56
C ALA A 201 -5.89 -13.22 -8.70
N SER A 202 -5.44 -14.43 -9.02
CA SER A 202 -4.31 -15.06 -8.31
C SER A 202 -3.02 -14.25 -8.48
N MET A 203 -2.77 -13.71 -9.67
CA MET A 203 -1.61 -12.88 -9.95
C MET A 203 -1.65 -11.56 -9.17
N VAL A 204 -2.82 -10.92 -9.08
CA VAL A 204 -3.02 -9.69 -8.28
C VAL A 204 -2.82 -9.96 -6.79
N VAL A 205 -3.35 -11.08 -6.26
CA VAL A 205 -3.16 -11.46 -4.85
C VAL A 205 -1.69 -11.75 -4.55
N VAL A 206 -1.00 -12.49 -5.42
CA VAL A 206 0.43 -12.78 -5.26
C VAL A 206 1.26 -11.51 -5.36
N ALA A 207 1.03 -10.66 -6.36
CA ALA A 207 1.74 -9.39 -6.51
C ALA A 207 1.51 -8.45 -5.31
N GLY A 208 0.26 -8.32 -4.85
CA GLY A 208 -0.08 -7.56 -3.66
C GLY A 208 0.57 -8.12 -2.40
N GLY A 209 0.60 -9.45 -2.24
CA GLY A 209 1.29 -10.15 -1.16
C GLY A 209 2.80 -9.90 -1.16
N VAL A 210 3.44 -9.94 -2.32
CA VAL A 210 4.88 -9.63 -2.47
C VAL A 210 5.16 -8.17 -2.13
N MET A 211 4.32 -7.23 -2.58
CA MET A 211 4.45 -5.81 -2.23
C MET A 211 4.26 -5.55 -0.73
N LEU A 212 3.32 -6.25 -0.09
CA LEU A 212 3.11 -6.18 1.36
C LEU A 212 4.30 -6.76 2.12
N ALA A 213 4.81 -7.91 1.68
CA ALA A 213 5.96 -8.55 2.30
C ALA A 213 7.21 -7.68 2.19
N SER A 214 7.46 -7.06 1.03
CA SER A 214 8.58 -6.15 0.86
C SER A 214 8.39 -4.86 1.66
N ALA A 215 7.21 -4.26 1.67
CA ALA A 215 6.97 -3.03 2.41
C ALA A 215 7.05 -3.20 3.94
N TRP A 216 6.56 -4.32 4.49
CA TRP A 216 6.56 -4.57 5.94
C TRP A 216 7.86 -5.16 6.46
N PHE A 217 8.59 -5.94 5.64
CA PHE A 217 9.73 -6.72 6.10
C PHE A 217 11.07 -6.39 5.41
N ALA A 218 11.16 -5.43 4.48
CA ALA A 218 12.45 -4.99 3.92
C ALA A 218 13.33 -4.17 4.91
N ILE A 219 12.96 -4.14 6.19
CA ILE A 219 13.61 -3.32 7.22
C ILE A 219 15.06 -3.76 7.51
N GLU A 220 15.42 -5.01 7.25
CA GLU A 220 16.72 -5.59 7.64
C GLU A 220 17.91 -5.13 6.79
N SER A 221 17.76 -4.90 5.48
CA SER A 221 18.90 -4.61 4.59
C SER A 221 19.44 -3.17 4.71
N SER A 222 18.70 -2.29 5.41
CA SER A 222 18.96 -0.85 5.46
C SER A 222 19.74 -0.38 6.70
N LEU A 223 20.30 -1.30 7.51
CA LEU A 223 21.19 -0.90 8.62
C LEU A 223 22.64 -0.62 8.19
N TYR A 224 22.95 -0.86 6.92
CA TYR A 224 24.30 -0.76 6.38
C TYR A 224 24.49 0.53 5.59
N ILE A 225 25.46 1.34 6.01
CA ILE A 225 25.90 2.54 5.31
C ILE A 225 27.16 2.20 4.52
N TYR A 226 27.20 2.59 3.25
CA TYR A 226 28.40 2.45 2.44
C TYR A 226 29.47 3.43 2.93
N TYR A 227 30.49 2.91 3.61
CA TYR A 227 31.65 3.66 4.06
C TYR A 227 32.89 2.74 4.04
N PRO A 228 33.51 2.59 2.86
CA PRO A 228 34.64 1.69 2.64
C PRO A 228 35.84 1.86 3.58
N PRO A 229 36.24 3.08 4.00
CA PRO A 229 37.43 3.24 4.84
C PRO A 229 37.28 2.54 6.20
N LEU A 230 36.11 2.64 6.84
CA LEU A 230 35.86 1.97 8.12
C LEU A 230 35.69 0.45 7.95
N ASP A 231 35.13 -0.01 6.82
CA ASP A 231 35.05 -1.45 6.51
C ASP A 231 36.45 -2.08 6.38
N MET A 232 37.38 -1.41 5.72
CA MET A 232 38.76 -1.87 5.61
C MET A 232 39.44 -1.94 6.99
N LEU A 233 39.26 -0.92 7.82
CA LEU A 233 39.81 -0.89 9.19
C LEU A 233 39.26 -2.01 10.08
N GLN A 234 37.94 -2.26 10.04
CA GLN A 234 37.32 -3.33 10.83
C GLN A 234 37.79 -4.72 10.36
N ARG A 235 37.89 -4.95 9.05
CA ARG A 235 38.41 -6.21 8.51
C ARG A 235 39.88 -6.43 8.84
N GLU A 236 40.70 -5.38 8.85
CA GLU A 236 42.09 -5.48 9.29
C GLU A 236 42.21 -5.81 10.79
N GLN A 237 41.36 -5.22 11.63
CA GLN A 237 41.30 -5.54 13.05
C GLN A 237 40.85 -6.98 13.31
N GLU A 238 39.85 -7.46 12.57
CA GLU A 238 39.42 -8.86 12.61
C GLU A 238 40.57 -9.80 12.22
N ARG A 239 41.27 -9.53 11.10
CA ARG A 239 42.44 -10.32 10.68
C ARG A 239 43.53 -10.36 11.75
N LYS A 240 43.83 -9.22 12.38
CA LYS A 240 44.82 -9.15 13.47
C LYS A 240 44.38 -9.95 14.70
N ARG A 241 43.09 -9.97 15.05
CA ARG A 241 42.56 -10.83 16.13
C ARG A 241 42.69 -12.32 15.82
N TYR A 242 42.45 -12.73 14.58
CA TYR A 242 42.59 -14.12 14.16
C TYR A 242 44.05 -14.58 14.03
N GLN A 243 45.00 -13.68 13.80
CA GLN A 243 46.44 -13.99 13.71
C GLN A 243 47.18 -13.87 15.05
N GLY A 244 46.59 -13.21 16.05
CA GLY A 244 47.14 -13.04 17.39
C GLY A 244 46.59 -14.00 18.44
N ALA A 245 45.71 -14.93 18.05
CA ALA A 245 45.17 -16.03 18.86
C ALA A 245 45.71 -17.37 18.35
#